data_AF-A0A9D8RQA4-F1
#
_entry.id   AF-A0A9D8RQA4-F1
#
_cell.length_a   1.000
_cell.length_b   1.000
_cell.length_c   1.000
_cell.angle_alpha   90.00
_cell.angle_beta   90.00
_cell.angle_gamma   90.00
#
_symmetry.space_group_name_H-M   'P 1'
#
loop_
_entity.id
_entity.type
_entity.pdbx_description
1 polymer ?
#
loop_
_entity_poly.entity_id
_entity_poly.type
_entity_poly.pdbx_seq_one_letter_code
_entity_poly.pdbx_strand_id
1 'polypeptide(L)'
;MRKFLVFVLCFAVFLPPAFAKQAQPSLPDNVYFRAMQDEMNRTLKELRSPGSPAPYYAAYKLRHALTLSVWASLGQLRLSSFGPEENLSGVTILGVGSDKNDQLGFENNRFSYDPFGSRNISSSYDGIRRDLWNLSNSEYRMSLDSFVKKQAYKRKKELSTTLPDLVPAPQAAVFEEVEKFDLPDTAKWEEIVKKLSAKGKNVSQLDNFEAEFTDNHWEYYYLNSLGGAYQTLFYRVTLTLSARLRNRDGHVQSFYEYIPISDYRTPDEKALEEKTDAFLAEMLERYNAYKAESYLGPVLLRPHAAAQFIENDFVWQVENVKPLLSDLYEQDPYAGSFREKKGMRVLSNVVDIVDKPLLREYKGLPLFYMPVDDEGVPSQELKLTSLGRLRAFPLSRRPLAEGHESNGHARLSSYSYPRESLTNVFVEPKTPLSEEAL
;
A
#
# COMPACT_ATOMS: atom_id res chain seq x y z
N MET A 1 -61.51 5.07 42.24
CA MET A 1 -60.13 4.56 42.21
C MET A 1 -59.49 4.88 40.86
N ARG A 2 -58.59 5.86 40.79
CA ARG A 2 -57.66 6.05 39.66
C ARG A 2 -56.33 6.49 40.25
N LYS A 3 -55.34 5.59 40.25
CA LYS A 3 -53.97 5.86 40.73
C LYS A 3 -53.21 6.54 39.59
N PHE A 4 -52.72 7.75 39.82
CA PHE A 4 -51.75 8.40 38.94
C PHE A 4 -50.36 7.82 39.23
N LEU A 5 -49.74 7.23 38.21
CA LEU A 5 -48.37 6.73 38.25
C LEU A 5 -47.45 7.85 37.74
N VAL A 6 -46.62 8.42 38.62
CA VAL A 6 -45.60 9.41 38.25
C VAL A 6 -44.38 8.64 37.75
N PHE A 7 -44.06 8.76 36.45
CA PHE A 7 -42.81 8.27 35.88
C PHE A 7 -41.72 9.33 36.08
N VAL A 8 -40.75 9.04 36.94
CA VAL A 8 -39.52 9.82 37.06
C VAL A 8 -38.57 9.34 35.97
N LEU A 9 -38.36 10.16 34.93
CA LEU A 9 -37.34 9.92 33.91
C LEU A 9 -35.97 10.29 34.50
N CYS A 10 -35.17 9.29 34.86
CA CYS A 10 -33.75 9.48 35.15
C CYS A 10 -33.01 9.73 33.83
N PHE A 11 -32.63 10.98 33.56
CA PHE A 11 -31.65 11.31 32.52
C PHE A 11 -30.28 10.78 32.96
N ALA A 12 -29.89 9.62 32.44
CA ALA A 12 -28.51 9.17 32.51
C ALA A 12 -27.69 10.05 31.56
N VAL A 13 -26.89 10.96 32.14
CA VAL A 13 -25.89 11.72 31.41
C VAL A 13 -24.82 10.73 30.93
N PHE A 14 -24.88 10.34 29.65
CA PHE A 14 -23.80 9.63 28.99
C PHE A 14 -22.63 10.59 28.81
N LEU A 15 -21.71 10.60 29.77
CA LEU A 15 -20.37 11.14 29.57
C LEU A 15 -19.70 10.32 28.44
N PRO A 16 -19.11 10.96 27.41
CA PRO A 16 -18.33 10.23 26.43
C PRO A 16 -17.19 9.49 27.16
N PRO A 17 -16.89 8.24 26.79
CA PRO A 17 -15.82 7.48 27.43
C PRO A 17 -14.53 8.28 27.28
N ALA A 18 -13.94 8.65 28.41
CA ALA A 18 -12.55 9.08 28.43
C ALA A 18 -11.73 7.96 27.79
N PHE A 19 -10.99 8.27 26.72
CA PHE A 19 -10.06 7.33 26.10
C PHE A 19 -9.03 6.93 27.14
N ALA A 20 -9.29 5.82 27.83
CA ALA A 20 -8.31 5.17 28.69
C ALA A 20 -7.12 4.80 27.81
N LYS A 21 -5.90 5.08 28.30
CA LYS A 21 -4.66 4.61 27.68
C LYS A 21 -4.79 3.09 27.53
N GLN A 22 -5.06 2.62 26.31
CA GLN A 22 -5.23 1.20 26.01
C GLN A 22 -3.97 0.49 26.51
N ALA A 23 -4.13 -0.62 27.24
CA ALA A 23 -2.99 -1.41 27.67
C ALA A 23 -2.18 -1.81 26.42
N GLN A 24 -0.85 -1.66 26.48
CA GLN A 24 0.01 -2.11 25.38
C GLN A 24 -0.29 -3.59 25.08
N PRO A 25 -0.48 -3.95 23.80
CA PRO A 25 -0.75 -5.34 23.44
C PRO A 25 0.44 -6.21 23.84
N SER A 26 0.18 -7.47 24.20
CA SER A 26 1.24 -8.47 24.31
C SER A 26 1.84 -8.71 22.92
N LEU A 27 3.06 -8.22 22.70
CA LEU A 27 3.77 -8.39 21.44
C LEU A 27 4.29 -9.84 21.30
N PRO A 28 4.37 -10.38 20.08
CA PRO A 28 5.05 -11.64 19.82
C PRO A 28 6.50 -11.61 20.33
N ASP A 29 6.95 -12.73 20.92
CA ASP A 29 8.29 -12.85 21.47
C ASP A 29 9.34 -13.13 20.37
N ASN A 30 9.59 -12.14 19.51
CA ASN A 30 10.60 -12.20 18.46
C ASN A 30 11.61 -11.06 18.56
N VAL A 31 12.73 -11.19 17.85
CA VAL A 31 13.82 -10.21 17.89
C VAL A 31 13.39 -8.83 17.40
N TYR A 32 12.48 -8.77 16.43
CA TYR A 32 12.00 -7.54 15.81
C TYR A 32 11.20 -6.69 16.80
N PHE A 33 10.15 -7.23 17.40
CA PHE A 33 9.32 -6.49 18.37
C PHE A 33 10.08 -6.13 19.64
N ARG A 34 10.96 -7.01 20.14
CA ARG A 34 11.83 -6.68 21.29
C ARG A 34 12.72 -5.48 20.99
N ALA A 35 13.42 -5.50 19.85
CA ALA A 35 14.30 -4.40 19.44
C ALA A 35 13.51 -3.10 19.17
N MET A 36 12.39 -3.19 18.46
CA MET A 36 11.51 -2.04 18.17
C MET A 36 10.97 -1.40 19.45
N GLN A 37 10.47 -2.22 20.39
CA GLN A 37 9.89 -1.72 21.64
C GLN A 37 10.93 -1.04 22.52
N ASP A 38 12.11 -1.64 22.69
CA ASP A 38 13.19 -1.07 23.52
C ASP A 38 13.76 0.20 22.91
N GLU A 39 13.97 0.22 21.59
CA GLU A 39 14.46 1.42 20.91
C GLU A 39 13.41 2.54 20.87
N MET A 40 12.12 2.21 20.80
CA MET A 40 11.04 3.20 20.87
C MET A 40 10.97 3.82 22.27
N ASN A 41 11.06 2.98 23.32
CA ASN A 41 11.10 3.45 24.70
C ASN A 41 12.27 4.40 24.94
N ARG A 42 13.46 4.06 24.44
CA ARG A 42 14.63 4.93 24.52
C ARG A 42 14.45 6.22 23.73
N THR A 43 13.97 6.14 22.49
CA THR A 43 13.75 7.31 21.63
C THR A 43 12.79 8.31 22.28
N LEU A 44 11.63 7.85 22.75
CA LEU A 44 10.66 8.73 23.40
C LEU A 44 11.19 9.32 24.72
N LYS A 45 12.04 8.59 25.45
CA LYS A 45 12.62 9.05 26.73
C LYS A 45 13.79 10.01 26.57
N GLU A 46 14.73 9.70 25.66
CA GLU A 46 16.06 10.30 25.64
C GLU A 46 16.30 11.23 24.44
N LEU A 47 15.59 11.05 23.32
CA LEU A 47 15.83 11.87 22.13
C LEU A 47 15.34 13.30 22.35
N ARG A 48 16.28 14.22 22.59
CA ARG A 48 16.00 15.64 22.87
C ARG A 48 17.04 16.52 22.17
N SER A 49 16.63 17.74 21.85
CA SER A 49 17.53 18.81 21.43
C SER A 49 17.20 20.06 22.25
N PRO A 50 18.19 20.76 22.84
CA PRO A 50 17.93 21.96 23.64
C PRO A 50 17.08 22.98 22.89
N GLY A 51 16.03 23.49 23.55
CA GLY A 51 15.10 24.47 22.96
C GLY A 51 14.17 23.93 21.87
N SER A 52 14.18 22.63 21.58
CA SER A 52 13.31 21.99 20.58
C SER A 52 12.24 21.10 21.26
N PRO A 53 11.03 20.97 20.67
CA PRO A 53 10.02 20.06 21.20
C PRO A 53 10.49 18.60 21.16
N ALA A 54 10.21 17.87 22.23
CA ALA A 54 10.46 16.43 22.29
C ALA A 54 9.53 15.65 21.33
N PRO A 55 9.94 14.46 20.86
CA PRO A 55 9.02 13.52 20.23
C PRO A 55 7.90 13.12 21.20
N TYR A 56 6.65 13.24 20.76
CA TYR A 56 5.46 12.80 21.51
C TYR A 56 4.88 11.49 20.96
N TYR A 57 5.20 11.17 19.70
CA TYR A 57 4.77 9.98 18.98
C TYR A 57 5.95 9.34 18.27
N ALA A 58 5.96 8.01 18.22
CA ALA A 58 6.88 7.23 17.41
C ALA A 58 6.17 6.02 16.81
N ALA A 59 6.50 5.68 15.57
CA ALA A 59 6.18 4.40 14.96
C ALA A 59 7.38 3.86 14.18
N TYR A 60 7.55 2.55 14.25
CA TYR A 60 8.54 1.81 13.48
C TYR A 60 7.82 0.80 12.61
N LYS A 61 8.26 0.70 11.35
CA LYS A 61 7.82 -0.34 10.41
C LYS A 61 9.04 -1.01 9.83
N LEU A 62 9.18 -2.31 10.04
CA LEU A 62 10.19 -3.15 9.41
C LEU A 62 9.53 -3.97 8.30
N ARG A 63 10.25 -4.18 7.20
CA ARG A 63 9.92 -5.17 6.18
C ARG A 63 11.10 -6.11 6.03
N HIS A 64 10.89 -7.38 6.39
CA HIS A 64 11.80 -8.47 6.07
C HIS A 64 11.35 -9.08 4.75
N ALA A 65 12.20 -9.03 3.74
CA ALA A 65 11.90 -9.47 2.40
C ALA A 65 12.86 -10.59 2.00
N LEU A 66 12.29 -11.69 1.53
CA LEU A 66 12.98 -12.78 0.86
C LEU A 66 12.50 -12.81 -0.57
N THR A 67 13.41 -12.57 -1.52
CA THR A 67 13.09 -12.60 -2.95
C THR A 67 14.01 -13.58 -3.67
N LEU A 68 13.43 -14.61 -4.27
CA LEU A 68 14.13 -15.46 -5.24
C LEU A 68 13.72 -15.03 -6.65
N SER A 69 14.69 -14.84 -7.55
CA SER A 69 14.43 -14.62 -8.98
C SER A 69 15.27 -15.55 -9.84
N VAL A 70 14.62 -16.14 -10.84
CA VAL A 70 15.25 -16.94 -11.89
C VAL A 70 14.77 -16.41 -13.22
N TRP A 71 15.69 -15.92 -14.04
CA TRP A 71 15.38 -15.18 -15.27
C TRP A 71 16.19 -15.71 -16.44
N ALA A 72 15.49 -15.98 -17.55
CA ALA A 72 16.11 -16.37 -18.80
C ALA A 72 15.54 -15.55 -19.97
N SER A 73 16.39 -15.33 -20.95
CA SER A 73 16.07 -14.62 -22.19
C SER A 73 16.52 -15.50 -23.35
N LEU A 74 15.60 -15.77 -24.28
CA LEU A 74 15.86 -16.57 -25.48
C LEU A 74 16.62 -17.87 -25.17
N GLY A 75 16.20 -18.62 -24.16
CA GLY A 75 16.78 -19.90 -23.77
C GLY A 75 18.15 -19.84 -23.10
N GLN A 76 18.67 -18.64 -22.82
CA GLN A 76 19.88 -18.43 -22.05
C GLN A 76 19.52 -17.89 -20.67
N LEU A 77 20.07 -18.49 -19.63
CA LEU A 77 19.94 -17.99 -18.27
C LEU A 77 20.68 -16.66 -18.16
N ARG A 78 20.03 -15.66 -17.56
CA ARG A 78 20.58 -14.31 -17.38
C ARG A 78 20.87 -14.01 -15.93
N LEU A 79 19.95 -14.39 -15.05
CA LEU A 79 20.11 -14.33 -13.61
C LEU A 79 19.55 -15.62 -13.01
N SER A 80 20.29 -16.17 -12.07
CA SER A 80 19.78 -17.14 -11.12
C SER A 80 20.37 -16.79 -9.77
N SER A 81 19.50 -16.56 -8.79
CA SER A 81 19.95 -16.36 -7.43
C SER A 81 20.28 -17.72 -6.79
N PHE A 82 21.49 -17.88 -6.25
CA PHE A 82 21.90 -19.09 -5.52
C PHE A 82 21.08 -19.35 -4.24
N GLY A 83 20.24 -18.40 -3.84
CA GLY A 83 19.28 -18.43 -2.74
C GLY A 83 18.46 -17.14 -2.75
N PRO A 84 17.42 -17.00 -1.91
CA PRO A 84 16.67 -15.75 -1.83
C PRO A 84 17.59 -14.60 -1.41
N GLU A 85 17.46 -13.45 -2.08
CA GLU A 85 18.00 -12.21 -1.57
C GLU A 85 17.20 -11.84 -0.32
N GLU A 86 17.90 -11.78 0.81
CA GLU A 86 17.32 -11.38 2.09
C GLU A 86 17.62 -9.90 2.35
N ASN A 87 16.57 -9.12 2.58
CA ASN A 87 16.67 -7.72 2.93
C ASN A 87 15.75 -7.41 4.11
N LEU A 88 16.32 -6.88 5.19
CA LEU A 88 15.55 -6.24 6.24
C LEU A 88 15.64 -4.73 6.04
N SER A 89 14.49 -4.07 5.87
CA SER A 89 14.38 -2.62 5.68
C SER A 89 13.53 -2.01 6.78
N GLY A 90 13.77 -0.73 7.12
CA GLY A 90 13.13 -0.09 8.27
C GLY A 90 12.80 1.37 8.06
N VAL A 91 11.64 1.78 8.61
CA VAL A 91 11.15 3.15 8.62
C VAL A 91 10.85 3.60 10.02
N THR A 92 11.16 4.86 10.29
CA THR A 92 10.71 5.57 11.48
C THR A 92 9.79 6.72 11.12
N ILE A 93 8.70 6.86 11.86
CA ILE A 93 7.82 8.02 11.89
C ILE A 93 7.91 8.60 13.30
N LEU A 94 8.18 9.90 13.41
CA LEU A 94 8.11 10.61 14.69
C LEU A 94 7.07 11.72 14.59
N GLY A 95 6.41 12.05 15.69
CA GLY A 95 5.64 13.28 15.86
C GLY A 95 6.33 14.18 16.87
N VAL A 96 6.56 15.45 16.54
CA VAL A 96 7.14 16.45 17.46
C VAL A 96 6.13 17.56 17.75
N GLY A 97 6.11 18.04 18.99
CA GLY A 97 5.08 18.99 19.44
C GLY A 97 3.93 18.26 20.14
N SER A 98 2.76 18.19 19.51
CA SER A 98 1.57 17.50 20.04
C SER A 98 0.63 17.07 18.92
N ASP A 99 -0.29 16.15 19.19
CA ASP A 99 -1.38 15.76 18.28
C ASP A 99 -2.21 16.96 17.76
N LYS A 100 -2.34 18.02 18.57
CA LYS A 100 -3.01 19.26 18.17
C LYS A 100 -2.19 20.12 17.21
N ASN A 101 -0.87 20.04 17.32
CA ASN A 101 0.05 20.87 16.57
C ASN A 101 1.40 20.18 16.43
N ASP A 102 1.61 19.56 15.28
CA ASP A 102 2.83 18.84 14.92
C ASP A 102 3.22 19.13 13.46
N GLN A 103 4.20 18.40 12.95
CA GLN A 103 4.68 18.54 11.57
C GLN A 103 3.95 17.65 10.55
N LEU A 104 3.16 16.67 10.97
CA LEU A 104 2.57 15.68 10.06
C LEU A 104 1.57 16.35 9.12
N GLY A 105 1.46 15.87 7.88
CA GLY A 105 0.62 16.52 6.87
C GLY A 105 1.15 17.86 6.33
N PHE A 106 2.41 18.21 6.64
CA PHE A 106 3.15 19.26 5.94
C PHE A 106 4.18 18.62 5.03
N GLU A 107 4.29 19.15 3.82
CA GLU A 107 5.28 18.72 2.86
C GLU A 107 6.67 19.17 3.30
N ASN A 108 7.44 18.21 3.76
CA ASN A 108 8.88 18.27 3.77
C ASN A 108 9.35 17.63 2.49
N ASN A 109 10.35 18.20 1.81
CA ASN A 109 10.97 17.83 0.53
C ASN A 109 11.38 16.34 0.41
N ARG A 110 10.40 15.45 0.53
CA ARG A 110 10.47 14.00 0.71
C ARG A 110 10.12 13.28 -0.59
N PHE A 111 10.33 13.94 -1.72
CA PHE A 111 10.42 13.32 -3.05
C PHE A 111 11.46 12.19 -3.11
N SER A 112 12.29 12.02 -2.08
CA SER A 112 13.22 10.90 -1.88
C SER A 112 12.92 10.04 -0.64
N TYR A 113 11.73 10.16 -0.05
CA TYR A 113 11.28 9.30 1.04
C TYR A 113 10.88 7.95 0.47
N ASP A 114 11.84 7.05 0.50
CA ASP A 114 11.68 5.65 0.13
C ASP A 114 11.62 4.82 1.42
N PRO A 115 10.40 4.49 1.91
CA PRO A 115 10.25 3.76 3.16
C PRO A 115 10.92 2.38 3.14
N PHE A 116 11.02 1.72 1.98
CA PHE A 116 11.59 0.39 1.89
C PHE A 116 12.66 0.26 0.80
N GLY A 117 13.38 1.36 0.55
CA GLY A 117 14.53 1.39 -0.35
C GLY A 117 15.72 0.60 0.16
N SER A 118 16.87 0.78 -0.48
CA SER A 118 18.16 0.08 -0.23
C SER A 118 18.77 0.25 1.18
N ARG A 119 18.01 0.72 2.17
CA ARG A 119 18.42 0.82 3.58
C ARG A 119 18.29 -0.53 4.26
N ASN A 120 19.27 -1.39 4.00
CA ASN A 120 19.42 -2.65 4.70
C ASN A 120 19.76 -2.36 6.16
N ILE A 121 18.91 -2.81 7.09
CA ILE A 121 19.19 -2.82 8.52
C ILE A 121 19.70 -4.20 8.92
N SER A 122 20.52 -4.26 9.97
CA SER A 122 20.99 -5.54 10.51
C SER A 122 19.86 -6.33 11.16
N SER A 123 19.86 -7.67 11.02
CA SER A 123 18.85 -8.57 11.59
C SER A 123 19.10 -8.96 13.06
N SER A 124 20.24 -8.58 13.65
CA SER A 124 20.49 -8.83 15.07
C SER A 124 19.76 -7.82 15.95
N TYR A 125 19.46 -8.19 17.20
CA TYR A 125 18.81 -7.29 18.16
C TYR A 125 19.53 -5.93 18.28
N ASP A 126 20.85 -5.95 18.51
CA ASP A 126 21.64 -4.70 18.63
C ASP A 126 21.72 -3.95 17.31
N GLY A 127 21.75 -4.67 16.20
CA GLY A 127 21.74 -4.13 14.84
C GLY A 127 20.46 -3.34 14.54
N ILE A 128 19.30 -3.95 14.76
CA ILE A 128 17.98 -3.32 14.59
C ILE A 128 17.90 -2.07 15.47
N ARG A 129 18.28 -2.16 16.74
CA ARG A 129 18.22 -1.01 17.66
C ARG A 129 19.12 0.15 17.23
N ARG A 130 20.36 -0.15 16.84
CA ARG A 130 21.31 0.86 16.34
C ARG A 130 20.79 1.54 15.08
N ASP A 131 20.23 0.77 14.14
CA ASP A 131 19.78 1.31 12.86
C ASP A 131 18.48 2.12 13.03
N LEU A 132 17.54 1.65 13.85
CA LEU A 132 16.34 2.41 14.24
C LEU A 132 16.68 3.69 15.01
N TRP A 133 17.73 3.69 15.83
CA TRP A 133 18.23 4.91 16.47
C TRP A 133 18.74 5.93 15.46
N ASN A 134 19.55 5.50 14.50
CA ASN A 134 20.05 6.36 13.43
C ASN A 134 18.90 6.95 12.60
N LEU A 135 17.92 6.12 12.26
CA LEU A 135 16.70 6.54 11.58
C LEU A 135 15.91 7.55 12.41
N SER A 136 15.71 7.29 13.71
CA SER A 136 15.02 8.18 14.64
C SER A 136 15.72 9.54 14.78
N ASN A 137 17.05 9.57 14.87
CA ASN A 137 17.82 10.82 14.90
C ASN A 137 17.67 11.63 13.61
N SER A 138 17.71 10.97 12.45
CA SER A 138 17.51 11.62 11.16
C SER A 138 16.10 12.18 11.06
N GLU A 139 15.12 11.35 11.39
CA GLU A 139 13.70 11.67 11.33
C GLU A 139 13.34 12.80 12.29
N TYR A 140 13.94 12.84 13.49
CA TYR A 140 13.72 13.91 14.45
C TYR A 140 14.20 15.26 13.93
N ARG A 141 15.41 15.33 13.33
CA ARG A 141 15.92 16.57 12.72
C ARG A 141 15.02 17.05 11.58
N MET A 142 14.60 16.13 10.71
CA MET A 142 13.66 16.43 9.62
C MET A 142 12.30 16.90 10.16
N SER A 143 11.82 16.27 11.23
CA SER A 143 10.54 16.60 11.86
C SER A 143 10.55 17.97 12.52
N LEU A 144 11.65 18.35 13.17
CA LEU A 144 11.82 19.69 13.76
C LEU A 144 11.82 20.80 12.69
N ASP A 145 12.54 20.61 11.59
CA ASP A 145 12.52 21.56 10.46
C ASP A 145 11.12 21.69 9.86
N SER A 146 10.46 20.55 9.62
CA SER A 146 9.09 20.49 9.09
C SER A 146 8.09 21.16 10.04
N PHE A 147 8.27 20.96 11.35
CA PHE A 147 7.43 21.56 12.38
C PHE A 147 7.51 23.08 12.29
N VAL A 148 8.72 23.64 12.31
CA VAL A 148 8.93 25.11 12.23
C VAL A 148 8.34 25.68 10.94
N LYS A 149 8.57 25.02 9.80
CA LYS A 149 8.01 25.44 8.50
C LYS A 149 6.49 25.42 8.49
N LYS A 150 5.86 24.33 8.96
CA LYS A 150 4.41 24.25 9.07
C LYS A 150 3.83 25.34 9.98
N GLN A 151 4.48 25.64 11.11
CA GLN A 151 4.05 26.73 11.99
C GLN A 151 4.15 28.10 11.30
N ALA A 152 5.24 28.36 10.58
CA ALA A 152 5.40 29.57 9.80
C ALA A 152 4.35 29.68 8.69
N TYR A 153 4.08 28.58 7.99
CA TYR A 153 3.05 28.50 6.95
C TYR A 153 1.65 28.79 7.49
N LYS A 154 1.24 28.12 8.59
CA LYS A 154 -0.06 28.34 9.24
C LYS A 154 -0.24 29.82 9.62
N ARG A 155 0.80 30.48 10.16
CA ARG A 155 0.77 31.91 10.48
C ARG A 155 0.69 32.79 9.24
N LYS A 156 1.53 32.54 8.23
CA LYS A 156 1.58 33.31 6.97
C LYS A 156 0.26 33.25 6.20
N LYS A 157 -0.41 32.11 6.21
CA LYS A 157 -1.69 31.87 5.53
C LYS A 157 -2.91 32.12 6.43
N GLU A 158 -2.70 32.54 7.67
CA GLU A 158 -3.75 32.78 8.67
C GLU A 158 -4.73 31.60 8.79
N LEU A 159 -4.20 30.37 8.72
CA LEU A 159 -5.02 29.16 8.77
C LEU A 159 -5.66 28.99 10.14
N SER A 160 -6.93 28.57 10.15
CA SER A 160 -7.62 28.21 11.39
C SER A 160 -6.86 27.12 12.16
N THR A 161 -6.74 27.30 13.46
CA THR A 161 -6.15 26.35 14.41
C THR A 161 -7.21 25.54 15.16
N THR A 162 -8.47 25.60 14.73
CA THR A 162 -9.60 24.93 15.40
C THR A 162 -9.54 23.41 15.29
N LEU A 163 -9.09 22.88 14.15
CA LEU A 163 -8.87 21.45 13.97
C LEU A 163 -7.47 21.06 14.43
N PRO A 164 -7.31 19.98 15.22
CA PRO A 164 -6.00 19.45 15.53
C PRO A 164 -5.33 18.87 14.28
N ASP A 165 -4.01 18.69 14.33
CA ASP A 165 -3.28 18.07 13.22
C ASP A 165 -3.62 16.58 13.07
N LEU A 166 -3.80 15.89 14.20
CA LEU A 166 -4.30 14.52 14.30
C LEU A 166 -5.42 14.41 15.35
N VAL A 167 -6.37 13.51 15.10
CA VAL A 167 -7.37 13.09 16.10
C VAL A 167 -7.01 11.73 16.70
N PRO A 168 -7.38 11.45 17.96
CA PRO A 168 -7.31 10.10 18.52
C PRO A 168 -8.14 9.11 17.70
N ALA A 169 -7.67 7.87 17.60
CA ALA A 169 -8.40 6.76 17.00
C ALA A 169 -8.09 5.45 17.75
N PRO A 170 -9.01 4.47 17.75
CA PRO A 170 -8.77 3.16 18.36
C PRO A 170 -7.49 2.53 17.82
N GLN A 171 -6.72 1.91 18.70
CA GLN A 171 -5.51 1.18 18.31
C GLN A 171 -5.81 -0.33 18.32
N ALA A 172 -5.22 -1.04 17.36
CA ALA A 172 -5.33 -2.50 17.27
C ALA A 172 -3.96 -3.17 17.14
N ALA A 173 -3.95 -4.43 17.56
CA ALA A 173 -2.82 -5.34 17.48
C ALA A 173 -3.23 -6.60 16.73
N VAL A 174 -2.61 -6.89 15.59
CA VAL A 174 -2.90 -8.08 14.78
C VAL A 174 -1.62 -8.79 14.40
N PHE A 175 -1.47 -10.04 14.81
CA PHE A 175 -0.26 -10.81 14.56
C PHE A 175 -0.62 -12.09 13.81
N GLU A 176 0.04 -12.29 12.67
CA GLU A 176 -0.05 -13.50 11.88
C GLU A 176 1.08 -14.46 12.26
N GLU A 177 0.78 -15.75 12.20
CA GLU A 177 1.82 -16.77 12.25
C GLU A 177 2.65 -16.69 10.96
N VAL A 178 3.96 -16.55 11.11
CA VAL A 178 4.89 -16.51 9.98
C VAL A 178 5.23 -17.96 9.64
N GLU A 179 4.72 -18.43 8.51
CA GLU A 179 5.12 -19.71 7.96
C GLU A 179 6.60 -19.66 7.55
N LYS A 180 7.27 -20.80 7.67
CA LYS A 180 8.66 -20.90 7.24
C LYS A 180 8.74 -20.75 5.73
N PHE A 181 9.60 -19.84 5.26
CA PHE A 181 9.97 -19.77 3.85
C PHE A 181 10.59 -21.10 3.42
N ASP A 182 9.90 -21.78 2.52
CA ASP A 182 10.42 -22.97 1.85
C ASP A 182 11.10 -22.55 0.55
N LEU A 183 12.37 -22.92 0.37
CA LEU A 183 13.09 -22.61 -0.86
C LEU A 183 12.45 -23.34 -2.06
N PRO A 184 12.11 -22.63 -3.14
CA PRO A 184 11.83 -23.25 -4.43
C PRO A 184 12.98 -24.13 -4.91
N ASP A 185 12.67 -25.16 -5.70
CA ASP A 185 13.68 -25.91 -6.46
C ASP A 185 14.21 -25.01 -7.58
N THR A 186 15.27 -24.26 -7.28
CA THR A 186 15.88 -23.29 -8.21
C THR A 186 16.32 -23.97 -9.51
N ALA A 187 16.89 -25.17 -9.45
CA ALA A 187 17.36 -25.88 -10.64
C ALA A 187 16.19 -26.24 -11.57
N LYS A 188 15.07 -26.71 -10.99
CA LYS A 188 13.84 -26.94 -11.76
C LYS A 188 13.30 -25.66 -12.39
N TRP A 189 13.25 -24.56 -11.64
CA TRP A 189 12.77 -23.29 -12.20
C TRP A 189 13.71 -22.71 -13.26
N GLU A 190 15.03 -22.90 -13.17
CA GLU A 190 15.99 -22.56 -14.23
C GLU A 190 15.67 -23.30 -15.53
N GLU A 191 15.42 -24.60 -15.45
CA GLU A 191 15.03 -25.41 -16.62
C GLU A 191 13.73 -24.90 -17.24
N ILE A 192 12.71 -24.63 -16.41
CA ILE A 192 11.42 -24.10 -16.86
C ILE A 192 11.60 -22.75 -17.56
N VAL A 193 12.19 -21.74 -16.92
CA VAL A 193 12.29 -20.41 -17.54
C VAL A 193 13.18 -20.41 -18.79
N LYS A 194 14.22 -21.25 -18.83
CA LYS A 194 15.04 -21.44 -20.05
C LYS A 194 14.19 -22.05 -21.17
N LYS A 195 13.41 -23.08 -20.88
CA LYS A 195 12.53 -23.74 -21.86
C LYS A 195 11.49 -22.77 -22.41
N LEU A 196 10.81 -22.04 -21.53
CA LEU A 196 9.78 -21.07 -21.92
C LEU A 196 10.37 -19.92 -22.74
N SER A 197 11.43 -19.27 -22.26
CA SER A 197 12.07 -18.16 -22.98
C SER A 197 12.67 -18.58 -24.34
N ALA A 198 13.07 -19.85 -24.50
CA ALA A 198 13.57 -20.36 -25.78
C ALA A 198 12.52 -20.35 -26.89
N LYS A 199 11.22 -20.45 -26.57
CA LYS A 199 10.12 -20.41 -27.55
C LYS A 199 10.12 -19.10 -28.35
N GLY A 200 10.55 -17.99 -27.75
CA GLY A 200 10.68 -16.69 -28.42
C GLY A 200 11.68 -16.66 -29.57
N LYS A 201 12.64 -17.59 -29.65
CA LYS A 201 13.59 -17.69 -30.77
C LYS A 201 12.90 -17.91 -32.12
N ASN A 202 11.71 -18.49 -32.10
CA ASN A 202 10.94 -18.79 -33.31
C ASN A 202 10.08 -17.60 -33.77
N VAL A 203 10.11 -16.47 -33.05
CA VAL A 203 9.31 -15.28 -33.33
C VAL A 203 10.23 -14.13 -33.73
N SER A 204 10.56 -14.05 -35.02
CA SER A 204 11.57 -13.10 -35.55
C SER A 204 11.21 -11.62 -35.39
N GLN A 205 9.96 -11.30 -35.06
CA GLN A 205 9.45 -9.95 -34.84
C GLN A 205 9.80 -9.40 -33.44
N LEU A 206 10.22 -10.26 -32.52
CA LEU A 206 10.61 -9.88 -31.17
C LEU A 206 12.08 -9.43 -31.15
N ASP A 207 12.32 -8.24 -30.65
CA ASP A 207 13.67 -7.77 -30.30
C ASP A 207 14.19 -8.58 -29.08
N ASN A 208 13.29 -8.99 -28.18
CA ASN A 208 13.61 -9.77 -26.98
C ASN A 208 12.37 -10.53 -26.46
N PHE A 209 12.61 -11.68 -25.85
CA PHE A 209 11.60 -12.44 -25.11
C PHE A 209 12.21 -13.10 -23.88
N GLU A 210 11.58 -12.89 -22.74
CA GLU A 210 12.08 -13.27 -21.43
C GLU A 210 10.99 -13.97 -20.62
N ALA A 211 11.43 -14.92 -19.80
CA ALA A 211 10.62 -15.54 -18.77
C ALA A 211 11.35 -15.36 -17.44
N GLU A 212 10.64 -14.85 -16.44
CA GLU A 212 11.15 -14.64 -15.09
C GLU A 212 10.23 -15.30 -14.09
N PHE A 213 10.77 -16.20 -13.28
CA PHE A 213 10.12 -16.70 -12.08
C PHE A 213 10.57 -15.85 -10.90
N THR A 214 9.62 -15.30 -10.15
CA THR A 214 9.88 -14.57 -8.91
C THR A 214 9.05 -15.14 -7.77
N ASP A 215 9.70 -15.41 -6.65
CA ASP A 215 9.08 -15.75 -5.38
C ASP A 215 9.36 -14.63 -4.37
N ASN A 216 8.33 -13.89 -3.96
CA ASN A 216 8.42 -12.81 -2.98
C ASN A 216 7.69 -13.18 -1.69
N HIS A 217 8.42 -13.17 -0.57
CA HIS A 217 7.85 -13.27 0.77
C HIS A 217 8.26 -12.04 1.57
N TRP A 218 7.28 -11.23 1.96
CA TRP A 218 7.50 -10.01 2.72
C TRP A 218 6.75 -10.10 4.03
N GLU A 219 7.51 -10.08 5.13
CA GLU A 219 6.96 -9.96 6.48
C GLU A 219 7.05 -8.51 6.91
N TYR A 220 5.94 -7.98 7.41
CA TYR A 220 5.87 -6.62 7.92
C TYR A 220 5.68 -6.64 9.43
N TYR A 221 6.51 -5.85 10.11
CA TYR A 221 6.43 -5.64 11.55
C TYR A 221 6.18 -4.15 11.80
N TYR A 222 5.06 -3.80 12.41
CA TYR A 222 4.74 -2.43 12.77
C TYR A 222 4.48 -2.30 14.26
N LEU A 223 4.99 -1.23 14.86
CA LEU A 223 4.74 -0.87 16.24
C LEU A 223 4.66 0.64 16.35
N ASN A 224 3.69 1.16 17.09
CA ASN A 224 3.63 2.57 17.46
C ASN A 224 3.48 2.80 18.97
N SER A 225 3.76 4.03 19.39
CA SER A 225 3.76 4.44 20.80
C SER A 225 2.37 4.60 21.41
N LEU A 226 1.31 4.43 20.62
CA LEU A 226 -0.09 4.49 21.05
C LEU A 226 -0.67 3.10 21.33
N GLY A 227 0.05 2.04 21.01
CA GLY A 227 -0.36 0.64 21.21
C GLY A 227 -0.85 -0.05 19.94
N GLY A 228 -0.77 0.61 18.78
CA GLY A 228 -1.01 -0.03 17.49
C GLY A 228 0.18 -0.90 17.10
N ALA A 229 -0.09 -2.13 16.68
CA ALA A 229 0.93 -3.07 16.25
C ALA A 229 0.39 -4.03 15.19
N TYR A 230 1.24 -4.51 14.30
CA TYR A 230 0.89 -5.68 13.52
C TYR A 230 2.12 -6.48 13.05
N GLN A 231 1.90 -7.76 12.83
CA GLN A 231 2.80 -8.66 12.12
C GLN A 231 1.99 -9.29 10.99
N THR A 232 2.32 -8.98 9.74
CA THR A 232 1.62 -9.50 8.57
C THR A 232 2.55 -10.07 7.52
N LEU A 233 2.00 -10.94 6.66
CA LEU A 233 2.73 -11.53 5.53
C LEU A 233 2.09 -11.11 4.22
N PHE A 234 2.93 -10.74 3.25
CA PHE A 234 2.57 -10.67 1.84
C PHE A 234 3.40 -11.68 1.07
N TYR A 235 2.72 -12.58 0.37
CA TYR A 235 3.33 -13.64 -0.41
C TYR A 235 2.86 -13.57 -1.85
N ARG A 236 3.79 -13.56 -2.80
CA ARG A 236 3.49 -13.54 -4.23
C ARG A 236 4.54 -14.29 -5.03
N VAL A 237 4.09 -15.38 -5.63
CA VAL A 237 4.85 -16.10 -6.67
C VAL A 237 4.27 -15.80 -8.03
N THR A 238 5.13 -15.45 -8.97
CA THR A 238 4.70 -15.09 -10.32
C THR A 238 5.73 -15.56 -11.34
N LEU A 239 5.23 -16.13 -12.44
CA LEU A 239 5.97 -16.22 -13.69
C LEU A 239 5.59 -15.01 -14.54
N THR A 240 6.57 -14.18 -14.89
CA THR A 240 6.40 -13.01 -15.75
C THR A 240 6.95 -13.34 -17.14
N LEU A 241 6.12 -13.18 -18.17
CA LEU A 241 6.55 -13.20 -19.55
C LEU A 241 6.72 -11.77 -20.04
N SER A 242 7.88 -11.44 -20.61
CA SER A 242 8.17 -10.10 -21.12
C SER A 242 8.60 -10.17 -22.58
N ALA A 243 7.93 -9.42 -23.45
CA ALA A 243 8.26 -9.33 -24.87
C ALA A 243 8.54 -7.88 -25.27
N ARG A 244 9.61 -7.67 -26.03
CA ARG A 244 9.87 -6.40 -26.72
C ARG A 244 9.61 -6.62 -28.20
N LEU A 245 8.51 -6.07 -28.69
CA LEU A 245 8.05 -6.25 -30.07
C LEU A 245 8.33 -5.00 -30.89
N ARG A 246 8.86 -5.18 -32.09
CA ARG A 246 8.98 -4.13 -33.10
C ARG A 246 7.95 -4.33 -34.19
N ASN A 247 7.01 -3.40 -34.33
CA ASN A 247 5.97 -3.50 -35.36
C ASN A 247 6.50 -3.16 -36.76
N ARG A 248 5.65 -3.30 -37.79
CA ARG A 248 5.99 -3.04 -39.20
C ARG A 248 6.45 -1.60 -39.48
N ASP A 249 6.02 -0.64 -38.66
CA ASP A 249 6.40 0.77 -38.75
C ASP A 249 7.68 1.09 -37.95
N GLY A 250 8.35 0.07 -37.40
CA GLY A 250 9.57 0.22 -36.61
C GLY A 250 9.37 0.65 -35.16
N HIS A 251 8.12 0.85 -34.72
CA HIS A 251 7.81 1.23 -33.34
C HIS A 251 8.01 0.04 -32.39
N VAL A 252 8.64 0.32 -31.26
CA VAL A 252 8.95 -0.68 -30.24
C VAL A 252 7.97 -0.55 -29.08
N GLN A 253 7.39 -1.67 -28.67
CA GLN A 253 6.52 -1.75 -27.51
C GLN A 253 6.94 -2.92 -26.63
N SER A 254 6.76 -2.75 -25.32
CA SER A 254 6.98 -3.80 -24.33
C SER A 254 5.64 -4.34 -23.85
N PHE A 255 5.54 -5.66 -23.75
CA PHE A 255 4.36 -6.36 -23.27
C PHE A 255 4.75 -7.29 -22.13
N TYR A 256 3.84 -7.41 -21.16
CA TYR A 256 4.03 -8.21 -19.95
C TYR A 256 2.79 -9.05 -19.70
N GLU A 257 2.98 -10.29 -19.30
CA GLU A 257 1.93 -11.16 -18.76
C GLU A 257 2.39 -11.67 -17.39
N TYR A 258 1.57 -11.45 -16.36
CA TYR A 258 1.83 -11.91 -15.00
C TYR A 258 1.01 -13.16 -14.72
N ILE A 259 1.69 -14.30 -14.58
CA ILE A 259 1.06 -15.59 -14.32
C ILE A 259 1.29 -15.95 -12.85
N PRO A 260 0.26 -15.88 -12.00
CA PRO A 260 0.35 -16.32 -10.61
C PRO A 260 0.64 -17.81 -10.53
N ILE A 261 1.52 -18.20 -9.62
CA ILE A 261 1.87 -19.60 -9.37
C ILE A 261 1.33 -20.00 -8.01
N SER A 262 0.29 -20.85 -7.99
CA SER A 262 -0.36 -21.29 -6.75
C SER A 262 0.46 -22.33 -5.99
N ASP A 263 1.15 -23.23 -6.71
CA ASP A 263 2.11 -24.16 -6.12
C ASP A 263 3.39 -24.19 -6.95
N TYR A 264 4.43 -23.55 -6.42
CA TYR A 264 5.74 -23.50 -7.06
C TYR A 264 6.58 -24.77 -6.84
N ARG A 265 6.16 -25.66 -5.94
CA ARG A 265 6.82 -26.95 -5.69
C ARG A 265 6.47 -27.95 -6.78
N THR A 266 5.23 -27.88 -7.27
CA THR A 266 4.73 -28.72 -8.36
C THR A 266 4.17 -27.90 -9.54
N PRO A 267 5.00 -27.08 -10.21
CA PRO A 267 4.53 -26.27 -11.33
C PRO A 267 3.99 -27.15 -12.46
N ASP A 268 2.80 -26.81 -12.97
CA ASP A 268 2.24 -27.42 -14.18
C ASP A 268 2.93 -26.83 -15.40
N GLU A 269 4.09 -27.41 -15.77
CA GLU A 269 4.89 -26.96 -16.91
C GLU A 269 4.09 -26.90 -18.20
N LYS A 270 3.15 -27.83 -18.42
CA LYS A 270 2.33 -27.85 -19.62
C LYS A 270 1.43 -26.62 -19.68
N ALA A 271 0.75 -26.30 -18.57
CA ALA A 271 -0.06 -25.09 -18.50
C ALA A 271 0.78 -23.80 -18.67
N LEU A 272 2.01 -23.77 -18.15
CA LEU A 272 2.93 -22.64 -18.34
C LEU A 272 3.37 -22.50 -19.80
N GLU A 273 3.64 -23.62 -20.49
CA GLU A 273 3.93 -23.65 -21.92
C GLU A 273 2.74 -23.16 -22.75
N GLU A 274 1.52 -23.65 -22.47
CA GLU A 274 0.31 -23.24 -23.16
C GLU A 274 0.05 -21.73 -23.01
N LYS A 275 0.24 -21.18 -21.80
CA LYS A 275 0.17 -19.74 -21.55
C LYS A 275 1.26 -18.96 -22.30
N THR A 276 2.47 -19.52 -22.38
CA THR A 276 3.59 -18.91 -23.12
C THR A 276 3.31 -18.87 -24.62
N ASP A 277 2.80 -19.97 -25.18
CA ASP A 277 2.44 -20.06 -26.59
C ASP A 277 1.29 -19.09 -26.94
N ALA A 278 0.28 -18.97 -26.05
CA ALA A 278 -0.80 -18.00 -26.21
C ALA A 278 -0.28 -16.55 -26.19
N PHE A 279 0.63 -16.21 -25.28
CA PHE A 279 1.24 -14.89 -25.21
C PHE A 279 2.05 -14.56 -26.48
N LEU A 280 2.85 -15.51 -26.98
CA LEU A 280 3.61 -15.32 -28.23
C LEU A 280 2.69 -15.20 -29.45
N ALA A 281 1.59 -15.95 -29.49
CA ALA A 281 0.57 -15.80 -30.54
C ALA A 281 -0.06 -14.40 -30.51
N GLU A 282 -0.39 -13.88 -29.32
CA GLU A 282 -0.87 -12.50 -29.16
C GLU A 282 0.16 -11.48 -29.65
N MET A 283 1.46 -11.71 -29.43
CA MET A 283 2.50 -10.82 -29.96
C MET A 283 2.52 -10.78 -31.50
N LEU A 284 2.27 -11.93 -32.14
CA LEU A 284 2.15 -12.00 -33.61
C LEU A 284 0.89 -11.29 -34.12
N GLU A 285 -0.23 -11.40 -33.41
CA GLU A 285 -1.43 -10.61 -33.72
C GLU A 285 -1.14 -9.11 -33.61
N ARG A 286 -0.47 -8.68 -32.53
CA ARG A 286 -0.07 -7.28 -32.31
C ARG A 286 0.92 -6.77 -33.35
N TYR A 287 1.82 -7.62 -33.84
CA TYR A 287 2.71 -7.25 -34.95
C TYR A 287 1.94 -6.91 -36.23
N ASN A 288 0.84 -7.63 -36.47
CA ASN A 288 -0.03 -7.44 -37.62
C ASN A 288 -1.11 -6.36 -37.39
N ALA A 289 -1.22 -5.82 -36.18
CA ALA A 289 -2.18 -4.77 -35.86
C ALA A 289 -1.86 -3.50 -36.66
N TYR A 290 -2.92 -2.90 -37.20
CA TYR A 290 -2.82 -1.62 -37.89
C TYR A 290 -2.86 -0.47 -36.88
N LYS A 291 -2.29 0.67 -37.25
CA LYS A 291 -2.42 1.89 -36.49
C LYS A 291 -3.89 2.31 -36.45
N ALA A 292 -4.48 2.39 -35.25
CA ALA A 292 -5.85 2.85 -35.10
C ALA A 292 -6.00 4.30 -35.61
N GLU A 293 -7.10 4.55 -36.31
CA GLU A 293 -7.54 5.90 -36.66
C GLU A 293 -8.27 6.54 -35.47
N SER A 294 -8.50 7.86 -35.54
CA SER A 294 -9.34 8.54 -34.55
C SER A 294 -10.74 7.93 -34.54
N TYR A 295 -11.11 7.35 -33.41
CA TYR A 295 -12.39 6.67 -33.20
C TYR A 295 -13.22 7.42 -32.16
N LEU A 296 -14.47 7.72 -32.50
CA LEU A 296 -15.46 8.26 -31.57
C LEU A 296 -16.64 7.29 -31.50
N GLY A 297 -16.67 6.46 -30.46
CA GLY A 297 -17.69 5.44 -30.28
C GLY A 297 -17.46 4.61 -29.02
N PRO A 298 -18.27 3.57 -28.80
CA PRO A 298 -18.13 2.68 -27.65
C PRO A 298 -16.80 1.93 -27.67
N VAL A 299 -16.14 1.86 -26.51
CA VAL A 299 -14.89 1.11 -26.32
C VAL A 299 -15.13 0.07 -25.24
N LEU A 300 -14.78 -1.18 -25.55
CA LEU A 300 -14.76 -2.27 -24.57
C LEU A 300 -13.35 -2.38 -23.96
N LEU A 301 -13.24 -2.15 -22.65
CA LEU A 301 -11.98 -2.31 -21.93
C LEU A 301 -11.84 -3.75 -21.43
N ARG A 302 -10.76 -4.42 -21.86
CA ARG A 302 -10.36 -5.73 -21.31
C ARG A 302 -9.91 -5.58 -19.84
N PRO A 303 -9.92 -6.65 -19.02
CA PRO A 303 -9.73 -6.56 -17.57
C PRO A 303 -8.53 -5.71 -17.10
N HIS A 304 -7.34 -5.89 -17.70
CA HIS A 304 -6.15 -5.11 -17.32
C HIS A 304 -6.32 -3.61 -17.64
N ALA A 305 -6.85 -3.28 -18.82
CA ALA A 305 -7.11 -1.89 -19.20
C ALA A 305 -8.22 -1.25 -18.36
N ALA A 306 -9.25 -2.03 -18.01
CA ALA A 306 -10.33 -1.59 -17.12
C ALA A 306 -9.81 -1.31 -15.70
N ALA A 307 -8.91 -2.14 -15.17
CA ALA A 307 -8.28 -1.90 -13.88
C ALA A 307 -7.48 -0.59 -13.87
N GLN A 308 -6.63 -0.37 -14.88
CA GLN A 308 -5.85 0.88 -15.01
C GLN A 308 -6.75 2.11 -15.16
N PHE A 309 -7.84 1.99 -15.93
CA PHE A 309 -8.83 3.06 -16.08
C PHE A 309 -9.44 3.43 -14.72
N ILE A 310 -9.88 2.44 -13.94
CA ILE A 310 -10.45 2.68 -12.61
C ILE A 310 -9.40 3.23 -11.63
N GLU A 311 -8.16 2.78 -11.70
CA GLU A 311 -7.08 3.32 -10.88
C GLU A 311 -6.89 4.83 -11.14
N ASN A 312 -6.71 5.21 -12.40
CA ASN A 312 -6.42 6.59 -12.79
C ASN A 312 -7.63 7.52 -12.62
N ASP A 313 -8.80 7.09 -13.08
CA ASP A 313 -10.01 7.92 -13.16
C ASP A 313 -10.86 7.90 -11.88
N PHE A 314 -10.63 6.95 -10.97
CA PHE A 314 -11.36 6.88 -9.71
C PHE A 314 -10.46 6.77 -8.48
N VAL A 315 -9.58 5.76 -8.37
CA VAL A 315 -8.79 5.49 -7.14
C VAL A 315 -7.99 6.72 -6.75
N TRP A 316 -7.12 7.21 -7.63
CA TRP A 316 -6.30 8.41 -7.34
C TRP A 316 -7.15 9.67 -7.10
N GLN A 317 -8.39 9.70 -7.58
CA GLN A 317 -9.28 10.83 -7.38
C GLN A 317 -9.91 10.87 -5.99
N VAL A 318 -9.98 9.72 -5.29
CA VAL A 318 -10.56 9.61 -3.94
C VAL A 318 -9.52 9.38 -2.84
N GLU A 319 -8.26 9.13 -3.19
CA GLU A 319 -7.15 9.07 -2.23
C GLU A 319 -6.65 10.47 -1.84
N ASN A 320 -5.80 10.51 -0.81
CA ASN A 320 -5.10 11.74 -0.38
C ASN A 320 -6.07 12.90 -0.09
N VAL A 321 -7.24 12.57 0.48
CA VAL A 321 -8.40 13.45 0.59
C VAL A 321 -8.11 14.74 1.34
N LYS A 322 -7.21 14.69 2.32
CA LYS A 322 -6.68 15.89 2.98
C LYS A 322 -5.36 16.30 2.31
N PRO A 323 -5.33 17.40 1.53
CA PRO A 323 -4.10 17.91 0.93
C PRO A 323 -3.00 18.14 1.97
N LEU A 324 -1.75 17.94 1.58
CA LEU A 324 -0.62 18.42 2.35
C LEU A 324 -0.56 19.95 2.34
N LEU A 325 -0.12 20.53 3.45
CA LEU A 325 0.28 21.93 3.47
C LEU A 325 1.68 22.05 2.90
N SER A 326 1.94 23.06 2.07
CA SER A 326 3.24 23.22 1.39
C SER A 326 3.57 24.68 1.13
N ASP A 327 4.85 25.03 1.31
CA ASP A 327 5.42 26.29 0.80
C ASP A 327 5.89 26.18 -0.66
N LEU A 328 6.06 24.95 -1.19
CA LEU A 328 6.57 24.70 -2.53
C LEU A 328 5.45 24.64 -3.58
N TYR A 329 4.30 24.08 -3.20
CA TYR A 329 3.16 23.91 -4.10
C TYR A 329 1.94 24.65 -3.55
N GLU A 330 1.25 25.38 -4.42
CA GLU A 330 -0.01 26.03 -4.06
C GLU A 330 -1.12 25.01 -3.75
N GLN A 331 -1.07 23.86 -4.42
CA GLN A 331 -1.96 22.72 -4.20
C GLN A 331 -1.12 21.44 -4.19
N ASP A 332 -1.46 20.51 -3.31
CA ASP A 332 -0.88 19.17 -3.29
C ASP A 332 -1.21 18.44 -4.60
N PRO A 333 -0.22 18.18 -5.47
CA PRO A 333 -0.46 17.58 -6.78
C PRO A 333 -0.93 16.12 -6.69
N TYR A 334 -0.80 15.50 -5.51
CA TYR A 334 -1.23 14.13 -5.26
C TYR A 334 -2.58 14.03 -4.54
N ALA A 335 -3.21 15.16 -4.18
CA ALA A 335 -4.52 15.17 -3.54
C ALA A 335 -5.64 14.88 -4.54
N GLY A 336 -6.44 13.85 -4.27
CA GLY A 336 -7.53 13.43 -5.16
C GLY A 336 -8.54 14.52 -5.45
N SER A 337 -8.98 14.63 -6.70
CA SER A 337 -9.88 15.70 -7.16
C SER A 337 -11.34 15.54 -6.71
N PHE A 338 -11.71 14.37 -6.17
CA PHE A 338 -13.09 14.07 -5.75
C PHE A 338 -13.36 14.38 -4.27
N ARG A 339 -12.37 14.87 -3.52
CA ARG A 339 -12.48 15.19 -2.07
C ARG A 339 -13.67 16.08 -1.68
N GLU A 340 -14.16 16.92 -2.59
CA GLU A 340 -15.33 17.79 -2.38
C GLU A 340 -16.64 17.23 -2.97
N LYS A 341 -16.60 16.04 -3.59
CA LYS A 341 -17.72 15.45 -4.35
C LYS A 341 -18.53 14.43 -3.55
N LYS A 342 -18.45 14.42 -2.21
CA LYS A 342 -19.23 13.50 -1.38
C LYS A 342 -20.73 13.63 -1.68
N GLY A 343 -21.38 12.51 -2.00
CA GLY A 343 -22.79 12.46 -2.38
C GLY A 343 -23.10 12.76 -3.85
N MET A 344 -22.15 13.33 -4.61
CA MET A 344 -22.31 13.59 -6.04
C MET A 344 -22.14 12.31 -6.86
N ARG A 345 -22.72 12.28 -8.07
CA ARG A 345 -22.52 11.20 -9.03
C ARG A 345 -21.18 11.40 -9.75
N VAL A 346 -20.27 10.44 -9.63
CA VAL A 346 -18.91 10.50 -10.21
C VAL A 346 -18.59 9.30 -11.11
N LEU A 347 -19.49 8.33 -11.20
CA LEU A 347 -19.44 7.18 -12.12
C LEU A 347 -20.86 6.82 -12.60
N SER A 348 -20.94 5.90 -13.56
CA SER A 348 -22.20 5.29 -14.01
C SER A 348 -22.92 4.58 -12.86
N ASN A 349 -24.25 4.48 -12.93
CA ASN A 349 -25.06 3.78 -11.92
C ASN A 349 -25.06 2.25 -12.06
N VAL A 350 -24.36 1.71 -13.06
CA VAL A 350 -24.30 0.27 -13.37
C VAL A 350 -23.20 -0.48 -12.61
N VAL A 351 -22.31 0.24 -11.93
CA VAL A 351 -21.24 -0.32 -11.10
C VAL A 351 -21.20 0.39 -9.74
N ASP A 352 -20.84 -0.36 -8.70
CA ASP A 352 -20.36 0.19 -7.43
C ASP A 352 -18.87 -0.14 -7.28
N ILE A 353 -18.16 0.66 -6.48
CA ILE A 353 -16.74 0.46 -6.17
C ILE A 353 -16.63 0.29 -4.66
N VAL A 354 -15.87 -0.72 -4.25
CA VAL A 354 -15.62 -1.05 -2.85
C VAL A 354 -14.13 -1.28 -2.60
N ASP A 355 -13.68 -1.02 -1.38
CA ASP A 355 -12.33 -1.37 -0.90
C ASP A 355 -12.44 -2.45 0.18
N LYS A 356 -11.63 -3.50 0.07
CA LYS A 356 -11.67 -4.68 0.96
C LYS A 356 -10.28 -4.97 1.56
N PRO A 357 -9.82 -4.20 2.56
CA PRO A 357 -8.49 -4.36 3.15
C PRO A 357 -8.29 -5.67 3.91
N LEU A 358 -9.39 -6.31 4.34
CA LEU A 358 -9.36 -7.54 5.13
C LEU A 358 -9.35 -8.81 4.26
N LEU A 359 -9.44 -8.67 2.94
CA LEU A 359 -9.45 -9.80 2.02
C LEU A 359 -8.02 -10.23 1.68
N ARG A 360 -7.73 -11.53 1.87
CA ARG A 360 -6.40 -12.11 1.66
C ARG A 360 -6.15 -12.57 0.23
N GLU A 361 -7.19 -13.06 -0.41
CA GLU A 361 -7.12 -13.61 -1.74
C GLU A 361 -8.41 -13.37 -2.52
N TYR A 362 -8.29 -13.35 -3.84
CA TYR A 362 -9.44 -13.36 -4.73
C TYR A 362 -9.15 -14.22 -5.95
N LYS A 363 -9.96 -15.27 -6.14
CA LYS A 363 -9.79 -16.25 -7.24
C LYS A 363 -8.37 -16.85 -7.29
N GLY A 364 -7.81 -17.17 -6.12
CA GLY A 364 -6.47 -17.73 -5.99
C GLY A 364 -5.33 -16.72 -6.18
N LEU A 365 -5.63 -15.42 -6.33
CA LEU A 365 -4.63 -14.35 -6.35
C LEU A 365 -4.44 -13.80 -4.94
N PRO A 366 -3.20 -13.77 -4.40
CA PRO A 366 -2.94 -13.08 -3.14
C PRO A 366 -3.19 -11.58 -3.30
N LEU A 367 -3.82 -10.99 -2.30
CA LEU A 367 -4.15 -9.57 -2.19
C LEU A 367 -3.34 -8.92 -1.07
N PHE A 368 -3.37 -7.59 -1.01
CA PHE A 368 -2.70 -6.86 0.06
C PHE A 368 -3.57 -6.87 1.32
N TYR A 369 -3.29 -7.78 2.25
CA TYR A 369 -3.99 -7.88 3.52
C TYR A 369 -3.51 -6.79 4.49
N MET A 370 -4.42 -5.92 4.91
CA MET A 370 -4.12 -4.79 5.79
C MET A 370 -5.17 -4.70 6.91
N PRO A 371 -5.06 -5.49 7.98
CA PRO A 371 -6.03 -5.48 9.08
C PRO A 371 -5.91 -4.24 9.97
N VAL A 372 -4.73 -3.60 9.97
CA VAL A 372 -4.40 -2.40 10.71
C VAL A 372 -3.59 -1.51 9.77
N ASP A 373 -3.90 -0.22 9.76
CA ASP A 373 -3.19 0.76 8.93
C ASP A 373 -1.86 1.21 9.57
N ASP A 374 -1.11 2.05 8.86
CA ASP A 374 0.19 2.57 9.29
C ASP A 374 0.10 3.69 10.34
N GLU A 375 -1.09 3.93 10.90
CA GLU A 375 -1.35 4.73 12.10
C GLU A 375 -1.85 3.87 13.29
N GLY A 376 -1.91 2.55 13.12
CA GLY A 376 -2.35 1.59 14.13
C GLY A 376 -3.87 1.44 14.24
N VAL A 377 -4.64 1.96 13.29
CA VAL A 377 -6.11 1.96 13.31
C VAL A 377 -6.66 0.73 12.58
N PRO A 378 -7.68 0.01 13.12
CA PRO A 378 -8.30 -1.11 12.43
C PRO A 378 -8.89 -0.68 11.08
N SER A 379 -8.55 -1.41 10.02
CA SER A 379 -9.07 -1.17 8.68
C SER A 379 -10.51 -1.62 8.55
N GLN A 380 -11.29 -0.89 7.75
CA GLN A 380 -12.71 -1.16 7.51
C GLN A 380 -12.96 -1.41 6.03
N GLU A 381 -13.92 -2.27 5.68
CA GLU A 381 -14.39 -2.31 4.30
C GLU A 381 -15.12 -1.02 3.95
N LEU A 382 -14.80 -0.43 2.79
CA LEU A 382 -15.43 0.81 2.34
C LEU A 382 -16.31 0.54 1.14
N LYS A 383 -17.60 0.88 1.26
CA LYS A 383 -18.45 1.10 0.10
C LYS A 383 -18.23 2.51 -0.43
N LEU A 384 -17.26 2.65 -1.33
CA LEU A 384 -16.85 3.95 -1.87
C LEU A 384 -17.97 4.58 -2.69
N THR A 385 -18.74 3.78 -3.43
CA THR A 385 -19.80 4.31 -4.31
C THR A 385 -21.09 3.50 -4.19
N SER A 386 -22.21 4.17 -4.49
CA SER A 386 -23.52 3.52 -4.60
C SER A 386 -24.38 4.20 -5.66
N LEU A 387 -24.79 3.44 -6.68
CA LEU A 387 -25.58 3.92 -7.83
C LEU A 387 -24.94 5.14 -8.50
N GLY A 388 -23.63 5.03 -8.71
CA GLY A 388 -22.82 6.06 -9.32
C GLY A 388 -22.38 7.19 -8.38
N ARG A 389 -22.91 7.25 -7.14
CA ARG A 389 -22.66 8.34 -6.20
C ARG A 389 -21.54 8.00 -5.22
N LEU A 390 -20.63 8.94 -5.00
CA LEU A 390 -19.55 8.82 -4.01
C LEU A 390 -20.13 8.87 -2.58
N ARG A 391 -19.79 7.88 -1.74
CA ARG A 391 -20.35 7.69 -0.40
C ARG A 391 -19.31 7.80 0.70
N ALA A 392 -18.13 7.24 0.46
CA ALA A 392 -17.05 7.16 1.42
C ALA A 392 -15.71 7.53 0.79
N PHE A 393 -14.74 7.76 1.66
CA PHE A 393 -13.35 8.04 1.34
C PHE A 393 -12.45 7.20 2.24
N PRO A 394 -11.22 6.85 1.81
CA PRO A 394 -10.18 6.46 2.76
C PRO A 394 -9.90 7.64 3.69
N LEU A 395 -9.84 7.40 5.00
CA LEU A 395 -9.60 8.42 6.03
C LEU A 395 -8.47 7.97 6.97
N SER A 396 -7.56 8.90 7.22
CA SER A 396 -6.51 8.80 8.24
C SER A 396 -6.97 9.47 9.54
N ARG A 397 -6.08 9.60 10.52
CA ARG A 397 -6.28 10.43 11.71
C ARG A 397 -6.18 11.92 11.45
N ARG A 398 -5.87 12.38 10.23
CA ARG A 398 -5.84 13.80 9.89
C ARG A 398 -7.28 14.30 9.64
N PRO A 399 -7.83 15.20 10.47
CA PRO A 399 -9.26 15.52 10.42
C PRO A 399 -9.64 16.39 9.21
N LEU A 400 -10.73 16.06 8.53
CA LEU A 400 -11.33 16.89 7.48
C LEU A 400 -12.28 17.96 8.04
N ALA A 401 -12.96 17.65 9.15
CA ALA A 401 -13.92 18.51 9.84
C ALA A 401 -14.04 18.10 11.31
N GLU A 402 -14.86 18.83 12.07
CA GLU A 402 -15.26 18.42 13.42
C GLU A 402 -16.05 17.09 13.38
N GLY A 403 -15.81 16.21 14.34
CA GLY A 403 -16.40 14.86 14.36
C GLY A 403 -15.78 13.85 13.39
N HIS A 404 -14.61 14.15 12.83
CA HIS A 404 -13.86 13.22 11.97
C HIS A 404 -13.45 11.95 12.71
N GLU A 405 -13.59 10.81 12.04
CA GLU A 405 -13.13 9.50 12.51
C GLU A 405 -12.28 8.83 11.42
N SER A 406 -11.14 8.24 11.82
CA SER A 406 -10.34 7.39 10.92
C SER A 406 -11.07 6.08 10.65
N ASN A 407 -10.94 5.56 9.44
CA ASN A 407 -11.47 4.24 9.05
C ASN A 407 -10.36 3.24 8.71
N GLY A 408 -9.12 3.51 9.14
CA GLY A 408 -7.98 2.61 8.98
C GLY A 408 -7.46 2.54 7.55
N HIS A 409 -7.27 3.69 6.89
CA HIS A 409 -6.75 3.77 5.52
C HIS A 409 -5.53 4.70 5.41
N ALA A 410 -4.79 4.90 6.49
CA ALA A 410 -3.51 5.61 6.43
C ALA A 410 -2.40 4.64 6.03
N ARG A 411 -1.93 4.68 4.79
CA ARG A 411 -0.87 3.80 4.29
C ARG A 411 0.43 4.56 4.11
N LEU A 412 1.50 3.95 4.60
CA LEU A 412 2.87 4.34 4.32
C LEU A 412 3.26 3.83 2.93
N SER A 413 2.88 4.58 1.91
CA SER A 413 3.21 4.30 0.51
C SER A 413 3.73 5.57 -0.16
N SER A 414 4.91 5.47 -0.80
CA SER A 414 5.55 6.44 -1.70
C SER A 414 5.57 7.92 -1.28
N TYR A 415 6.78 8.47 -1.09
CA TYR A 415 7.09 9.91 -1.01
C TYR A 415 6.45 10.72 0.14
N SER A 416 5.75 10.10 1.08
CA SER A 416 5.20 10.80 2.26
C SER A 416 4.97 9.89 3.48
N TYR A 417 4.67 10.50 4.63
CA TYR A 417 4.12 9.83 5.82
C TYR A 417 2.81 9.08 5.52
N PRO A 418 2.24 8.28 6.44
CA PRO A 418 0.96 7.62 6.18
C PRO A 418 -0.11 8.58 5.65
N ARG A 419 -0.71 8.25 4.51
CA ARG A 419 -1.76 9.04 3.86
C ARG A 419 -2.97 8.18 3.51
N GLU A 420 -4.08 8.86 3.26
CA GLU A 420 -5.35 8.24 2.90
C GLU A 420 -5.23 7.48 1.57
N SER A 421 -5.16 6.15 1.61
CA SER A 421 -5.04 5.30 0.42
C SER A 421 -5.90 4.05 0.54
N LEU A 422 -6.45 3.61 -0.60
CA LEU A 422 -7.20 2.38 -0.75
C LEU A 422 -6.26 1.16 -0.76
N THR A 423 -6.83 -0.04 -0.72
CA THR A 423 -6.12 -1.31 -0.67
C THR A 423 -6.52 -2.21 -1.85
N ASN A 424 -7.51 -3.07 -1.65
CA ASN A 424 -8.01 -4.01 -2.63
C ASN A 424 -9.34 -3.48 -3.19
N VAL A 425 -9.25 -2.77 -4.31
CA VAL A 425 -10.40 -2.12 -4.95
C VAL A 425 -11.12 -3.08 -5.89
N PHE A 426 -12.43 -3.26 -5.68
CA PHE A 426 -13.30 -4.08 -6.51
C PHE A 426 -14.33 -3.22 -7.22
N VAL A 427 -14.54 -3.54 -8.50
CA VAL A 427 -15.65 -2.99 -9.31
C VAL A 427 -16.76 -4.03 -9.34
N GLU A 428 -17.90 -3.70 -8.74
CA GLU A 428 -19.04 -4.58 -8.59
C GLU A 428 -20.17 -4.17 -9.55
N PRO A 429 -20.34 -4.88 -10.68
CA PRO A 429 -21.44 -4.60 -11.62
C PRO A 429 -22.80 -4.96 -10.99
N LYS A 430 -23.80 -4.13 -11.26
CA LYS A 430 -25.20 -4.39 -10.84
C LYS A 430 -25.91 -5.40 -11.72
N THR A 431 -25.53 -5.43 -12.99
CA THR A 431 -26.10 -6.36 -13.98
C THR A 431 -24.95 -6.82 -14.88
N PRO A 432 -24.15 -7.81 -14.44
CA PRO A 432 -23.05 -8.31 -15.24
C PRO A 432 -23.59 -8.98 -16.52
N LEU A 433 -22.96 -8.69 -17.65
CA LEU A 433 -23.19 -9.37 -18.93
C LEU A 433 -22.16 -10.50 -19.09
N SER A 434 -22.51 -11.53 -19.87
CA SER A 434 -21.53 -12.54 -20.31
C SER A 434 -20.55 -11.92 -21.30
N GLU A 435 -19.38 -12.55 -21.47
CA GLU A 435 -18.39 -12.11 -22.46
C GLU A 435 -18.96 -12.14 -23.90
N GLU A 436 -19.80 -13.13 -24.21
CA GLU A 436 -20.52 -13.21 -25.50
C GLU A 436 -21.56 -12.10 -25.69
N ALA A 437 -22.06 -11.51 -24.60
CA ALA A 437 -23.08 -10.46 -24.63
C ALA A 437 -22.49 -9.04 -24.58
N LEU A 438 -21.19 -8.90 -24.32
CA LEU A 438 -20.43 -7.66 -24.41
C LEU A 438 -19.97 -7.43 -25.85
#